data_AF-A0A5E4A6G8-F1
#
_entry.id   AF-A0A5E4A6G8-F1
#
_cell.length_a   1.000
_cell.length_b   1.000
_cell.length_c   1.000
_cell.angle_alpha   90.00
_cell.angle_beta   90.00
_cell.angle_gamma   90.00
#
_symmetry.space_group_name_H-M   'P 1'
#
loop_
_entity.id
_entity.type
_entity.pdbx_description
1 polymer ?
#
loop_
_entity_poly.entity_id
_entity_poly.type
_entity_poly.pdbx_seq_one_letter_code
_entity_poly.pdbx_strand_id
1 'polypeptide(L)'
;MKLEFTEKNYNSFVLQNLNKQRKRKEYWNMALTVDHHVFFAHRNVLAAVSPLVKSLISSNDMKTTDELFITIDPNYLSYISRVGVVDCFDTTTGDVVQCITFPIEFNHRPLLSFHQDNILCVHSHRQSVEINLQKIKANKTTTSVPLLPNNCPLDVSHAICSIGDNKVFVCGGVTTASDVQTKDYTINPNAYLLDQKTGEWKTLASPPEALDCPACCLAKLPCKILQRI
;
A
#
# COMPACT_ATOMS: atom_id res chain seq x y z
N MET A 1 -29.08 -10.80 -50.99
CA MET A 1 -29.01 -9.55 -50.21
C MET A 1 -28.72 -9.92 -48.76
N LYS A 2 -27.49 -9.72 -48.26
CA LYS A 2 -27.13 -10.01 -46.86
C LYS A 2 -27.61 -8.82 -46.03
N LEU A 3 -28.58 -9.03 -45.16
CA LEU A 3 -28.96 -8.07 -44.13
C LEU A 3 -27.83 -8.04 -43.09
N GLU A 4 -26.99 -7.01 -43.13
CA GLU A 4 -26.04 -6.73 -42.06
C GLU A 4 -26.81 -6.21 -40.85
N PHE A 5 -26.83 -7.00 -39.78
CA PHE A 5 -27.35 -6.58 -38.50
C PHE A 5 -26.29 -5.66 -37.84
N THR A 6 -26.50 -4.35 -37.89
CA THR A 6 -25.71 -3.41 -37.09
C THR A 6 -26.36 -3.32 -35.72
N GLU A 7 -25.77 -4.01 -34.74
CA GLU A 7 -26.18 -3.86 -33.34
C GLU A 7 -25.88 -2.41 -32.91
N LYS A 8 -26.93 -1.60 -32.81
CA LYS A 8 -26.77 -0.20 -32.41
C LYS A 8 -26.44 -0.16 -30.92
N ASN A 9 -25.15 -0.08 -30.61
CA ASN A 9 -24.64 -0.03 -29.24
C ASN A 9 -24.81 1.37 -28.63
N TYR A 10 -26.07 1.78 -28.48
CA TYR A 10 -26.45 3.09 -27.93
C TYR A 10 -25.90 3.30 -26.51
N ASN A 11 -25.79 2.23 -25.71
CA ASN A 11 -25.24 2.28 -24.36
C ASN A 11 -23.77 2.72 -24.35
N SER A 12 -22.95 2.14 -25.23
CA SER A 12 -21.54 2.53 -25.35
C SER A 12 -21.40 3.96 -25.89
N PHE A 13 -22.25 4.36 -26.83
CA PHE A 13 -22.26 5.72 -27.36
C PHE A 13 -22.62 6.76 -26.29
N VAL A 14 -23.64 6.48 -25.46
CA VAL A 14 -24.03 7.35 -24.35
C VAL A 14 -22.91 7.46 -23.31
N LEU A 15 -22.31 6.34 -22.90
CA LEU A 15 -21.18 6.35 -21.94
C LEU A 15 -19.95 7.09 -22.48
N GLN A 16 -19.66 6.94 -23.78
CA GLN A 16 -18.58 7.68 -24.43
C GLN A 16 -18.85 9.19 -24.43
N ASN A 17 -20.08 9.62 -24.70
CA ASN A 17 -20.43 11.05 -24.68
C ASN A 17 -20.42 11.64 -23.27
N LEU A 18 -20.92 10.91 -22.26
CA LEU A 18 -20.83 11.33 -20.85
C LEU A 18 -19.37 11.45 -20.40
N ASN A 19 -18.48 10.54 -20.82
CA ASN A 19 -17.06 10.65 -20.52
C ASN A 19 -16.38 11.82 -21.27
N LYS A 20 -16.83 12.15 -22.48
CA LYS A 20 -16.37 13.35 -23.21
C LYS A 20 -16.79 14.63 -22.48
N GLN A 21 -18.07 14.74 -22.09
CA GLN A 21 -18.60 15.85 -21.30
C GLN A 21 -17.82 16.03 -20.00
N ARG A 22 -17.58 14.92 -19.27
CA ARG A 22 -16.74 14.88 -18.08
C ARG A 22 -15.34 15.48 -18.30
N LYS A 23 -14.64 15.03 -19.35
CA LYS A 23 -13.28 15.50 -19.68
C LYS A 23 -13.25 16.95 -20.14
N ARG A 24 -14.30 17.41 -20.82
CA ARG A 24 -14.45 18.77 -21.34
C ARG A 24 -15.06 19.75 -20.33
N LYS A 25 -15.48 19.27 -19.16
CA LYS A 25 -16.18 20.04 -18.13
C LYS A 25 -17.47 20.67 -18.66
N GLU A 26 -18.20 19.93 -19.49
CA GLU A 26 -19.49 20.32 -20.05
C GLU A 26 -20.62 19.59 -19.31
N TYR A 27 -21.72 20.27 -18.99
CA TYR A 27 -22.95 19.69 -18.43
C TYR A 27 -22.78 18.82 -17.16
N TRP A 28 -21.70 19.03 -16.40
CA TRP A 28 -21.49 18.38 -15.10
C TRP A 28 -22.33 19.07 -14.03
N ASN A 29 -22.84 18.30 -13.07
CA ASN A 29 -23.69 18.79 -11.97
C ASN A 29 -23.11 18.42 -10.58
N MET A 30 -21.89 17.89 -10.58
CA MET A 30 -21.11 17.60 -9.39
C MET A 30 -19.61 17.69 -9.73
N ALA A 31 -18.84 18.29 -8.84
CA ALA A 31 -17.39 18.25 -8.85
C ALA A 31 -16.94 17.60 -7.54
N LEU A 32 -16.21 16.50 -7.65
CA LEU A 32 -15.63 15.78 -6.52
C LEU A 32 -14.18 16.22 -6.38
N THR A 33 -13.87 16.90 -5.28
CA THR A 33 -12.49 17.23 -4.94
C THR A 33 -11.92 16.09 -4.12
N VAL A 34 -10.87 15.46 -4.63
CA VAL A 34 -10.08 14.45 -3.91
C VAL A 34 -8.66 14.98 -3.88
N ASP A 35 -8.17 15.28 -2.67
CA ASP A 35 -6.96 16.06 -2.43
C ASP A 35 -6.96 17.42 -3.15
N HIS A 36 -6.02 17.64 -4.07
CA HIS A 36 -5.89 18.84 -4.90
C HIS A 36 -6.44 18.66 -6.32
N HIS A 37 -7.10 17.54 -6.61
CA HIS A 37 -7.62 17.21 -7.93
C HIS A 37 -9.14 17.26 -7.96
N VAL A 38 -9.69 17.96 -8.95
CA VAL A 38 -11.13 18.13 -9.13
C VAL A 38 -11.64 17.21 -10.25
N PHE A 39 -12.50 16.28 -9.89
CA PHE A 39 -13.17 15.35 -10.80
C PHE A 39 -14.60 15.83 -11.07
N PHE A 40 -14.82 16.34 -12.27
CA PHE A 40 -16.17 16.66 -12.74
C PHE A 40 -16.92 15.36 -13.02
N ALA A 41 -18.20 15.28 -12.65
CA ALA A 41 -19.02 14.08 -12.82
C ALA A 41 -20.50 14.43 -12.99
N HIS A 42 -21.27 13.46 -13.48
CA HIS A 42 -22.73 13.52 -13.56
C HIS A 42 -23.34 12.63 -12.46
N ARG A 43 -24.16 13.22 -11.58
CA ARG A 43 -24.76 12.56 -10.40
C ARG A 43 -25.48 11.25 -10.74
N ASN A 44 -26.24 11.24 -11.84
CA ASN A 44 -26.98 10.08 -12.33
C ASN A 44 -26.07 8.90 -12.70
N VAL A 45 -24.86 9.16 -13.22
CA VAL A 45 -23.90 8.11 -13.58
C VAL A 45 -23.30 7.48 -12.33
N LEU A 46 -22.95 8.28 -11.32
CA LEU A 46 -22.42 7.78 -10.04
C LEU A 46 -23.47 6.96 -9.28
N ALA A 47 -24.72 7.42 -9.27
CA ALA A 47 -25.84 6.69 -8.69
C ALA A 47 -26.09 5.35 -9.42
N ALA A 48 -26.04 5.34 -10.76
CA ALA A 48 -26.27 4.16 -11.58
C ALA A 48 -25.22 3.05 -11.42
N VAL A 49 -24.01 3.37 -10.94
CA VAL A 49 -22.94 2.38 -10.71
C VAL A 49 -22.78 2.00 -9.24
N SER A 50 -23.48 2.64 -8.31
CA SER A 50 -23.39 2.34 -6.88
C SER A 50 -24.27 1.14 -6.50
N PRO A 51 -23.68 0.01 -6.04
CA PRO A 51 -24.44 -1.14 -5.56
C PRO A 51 -25.33 -0.80 -4.36
N LEU A 52 -24.87 0.14 -3.52
CA LEU A 52 -25.59 0.62 -2.34
C LEU A 52 -26.84 1.41 -2.73
N VAL A 53 -26.74 2.34 -3.69
CA VAL A 53 -27.88 3.12 -4.19
C VAL A 53 -28.91 2.20 -4.85
N LYS A 54 -28.45 1.21 -5.63
CA LYS A 54 -29.34 0.19 -6.23
C LYS A 54 -30.09 -0.61 -5.16
N SER A 55 -29.40 -1.02 -4.10
CA SER A 55 -30.02 -1.74 -2.99
C SER A 55 -31.05 -0.87 -2.26
N LEU A 56 -30.73 0.40 -1.98
CA LEU A 56 -31.61 1.34 -1.28
C LEU A 56 -32.90 1.65 -2.06
N ILE A 57 -32.79 1.81 -3.38
CA ILE A 57 -33.95 2.03 -4.27
C ILE A 57 -34.82 0.78 -4.32
N SER A 58 -34.22 -0.41 -4.27
CA SER A 58 -34.95 -1.69 -4.36
C SER A 58 -35.56 -2.12 -3.03
N SER A 59 -34.98 -1.68 -1.89
CA SER A 59 -35.39 -2.09 -0.55
C SER A 59 -36.39 -1.14 0.11
N ASN A 60 -36.53 0.08 -0.41
CA ASN A 60 -37.48 1.07 0.10
C ASN A 60 -38.47 1.41 -1.02
N ASP A 61 -39.77 1.49 -0.70
CA ASP A 61 -40.83 1.91 -1.62
C ASP A 61 -40.71 3.41 -1.97
N MET A 62 -39.60 3.79 -2.63
CA MET A 62 -39.31 5.17 -3.00
C MET A 62 -40.26 5.62 -4.10
N LYS A 63 -40.92 6.76 -3.89
CA LYS A 63 -41.83 7.39 -4.85
C LYS A 63 -41.04 8.24 -5.84
N THR A 64 -41.60 8.46 -7.02
CA THR A 64 -40.95 9.26 -8.08
C THR A 64 -40.69 10.72 -7.71
N THR A 65 -41.28 11.20 -6.61
CA THR A 65 -41.11 12.54 -6.05
C THR A 65 -40.05 12.63 -4.97
N ASP A 66 -39.48 11.50 -4.53
CA ASP A 66 -38.51 11.48 -3.44
C ASP A 66 -37.13 11.92 -3.93
N GLU A 67 -36.51 12.84 -3.19
CA GLU A 67 -35.17 13.34 -3.50
C GLU A 67 -34.10 12.55 -2.74
N LEU A 68 -33.12 12.00 -3.46
CA LEU A 68 -31.98 11.30 -2.86
C LEU A 68 -30.85 12.29 -2.53
N PHE A 69 -30.67 12.57 -1.25
CA PHE A 69 -29.51 13.30 -0.74
C PHE A 69 -28.39 12.32 -0.38
N ILE A 70 -27.25 12.42 -1.06
CA ILE A 70 -26.03 11.67 -0.72
C ILE A 70 -25.08 12.63 -0.01
N THR A 71 -25.03 12.54 1.32
CA THR A 71 -24.04 13.24 2.13
C THR A 71 -22.84 12.32 2.31
N ILE A 72 -21.72 12.65 1.68
CA ILE A 72 -20.46 11.96 1.90
C ILE A 72 -19.81 12.62 3.11
N ASP A 73 -19.77 11.92 4.25
CA ASP A 73 -19.02 12.36 5.41
C ASP A 73 -17.55 12.53 5.00
N PRO A 74 -16.90 13.70 5.22
CA PRO A 74 -15.47 13.85 4.97
C PRO A 74 -14.63 12.82 5.76
N ASN A 75 -15.14 12.27 6.85
CA ASN A 75 -14.53 11.16 7.58
C ASN A 75 -14.67 9.80 6.87
N TYR A 76 -15.58 9.64 5.90
CA TYR A 76 -15.62 8.44 5.05
C TYR A 76 -14.45 8.40 4.06
N LEU A 77 -13.86 9.56 3.73
CA LEU A 77 -12.60 9.68 2.98
C LEU A 77 -11.37 9.74 3.90
N SER A 78 -11.54 9.82 5.23
CA SER A 78 -10.42 9.95 6.17
C SER A 78 -9.70 8.64 6.48
N TYR A 79 -10.26 7.50 6.08
CA TYR A 79 -9.43 6.32 5.81
C TYR A 79 -8.81 6.50 4.44
N ILE A 80 -7.72 7.27 4.38
CA ILE A 80 -6.87 7.39 3.18
C ILE A 80 -6.51 5.96 2.77
N SER A 81 -7.17 5.42 1.75
CA SER A 81 -6.75 4.18 1.12
C SER A 81 -5.46 4.50 0.40
N ARG A 82 -4.34 4.20 1.06
CA ARG A 82 -3.01 4.39 0.48
C ARG A 82 -2.79 3.27 -0.53
N VAL A 83 -2.15 3.61 -1.64
CA VAL A 83 -1.78 2.64 -2.68
C VAL A 83 -0.27 2.48 -2.65
N GLY A 84 0.18 1.25 -2.40
CA GLY A 84 1.56 0.85 -2.64
C GLY A 84 1.78 0.60 -4.13
N VAL A 85 2.96 0.99 -4.63
CA VAL A 85 3.39 0.79 -6.02
C VAL A 85 4.72 0.05 -6.01
N VAL A 86 4.83 -1.01 -6.82
CA VAL A 86 6.09 -1.69 -7.12
C VAL A 86 6.36 -1.59 -8.60
N ASP A 87 7.47 -0.94 -8.95
CA ASP A 87 7.99 -0.86 -10.31
C ASP A 87 9.18 -1.82 -10.45
N CYS A 88 9.14 -2.68 -11.47
CA CYS A 88 10.25 -3.54 -11.84
C CYS A 88 10.97 -2.93 -13.05
N PHE A 89 12.28 -2.74 -12.91
CA PHE A 89 13.12 -2.13 -13.94
C PHE A 89 13.91 -3.21 -14.67
N ASP A 90 13.96 -3.13 -16.00
CA ASP A 90 14.94 -3.87 -16.78
C ASP A 90 16.32 -3.24 -16.55
N THR A 91 17.29 -4.03 -16.09
CA THR A 91 18.62 -3.51 -15.76
C THR A 91 19.48 -3.20 -16.98
N THR A 92 19.08 -3.69 -18.16
CA THR A 92 19.79 -3.46 -19.42
C THR A 92 19.32 -2.18 -20.08
N THR A 93 18.00 -1.95 -20.15
CA THR A 93 17.41 -0.77 -20.80
C THR A 93 17.16 0.38 -19.82
N GLY A 94 16.99 0.09 -18.53
CA GLY A 94 16.61 1.05 -17.50
C GLY A 94 15.12 1.38 -17.47
N ASP A 95 14.31 0.73 -18.31
CA ASP A 95 12.88 1.00 -18.41
C ASP A 95 12.07 0.23 -17.37
N VAL A 96 10.95 0.80 -16.94
CA VAL A 96 9.94 0.09 -16.15
C VAL A 96 9.23 -0.92 -17.05
N VAL A 97 9.40 -2.21 -16.76
CA VAL A 97 8.76 -3.30 -17.50
C VAL A 97 7.48 -3.82 -16.84
N GLN A 98 7.29 -3.51 -15.55
CA GLN A 98 6.14 -3.95 -14.78
C GLN A 98 5.82 -2.96 -13.67
N CYS A 99 4.53 -2.69 -13.46
CA CYS A 99 4.01 -1.87 -12.37
C CYS A 99 2.88 -2.63 -11.67
N ILE A 100 2.96 -2.77 -10.34
CA ILE A 100 1.96 -3.45 -9.51
C ILE A 100 1.46 -2.46 -8.47
N THR A 101 0.15 -2.23 -8.42
CA THR A 101 -0.50 -1.40 -7.41
C THR A 101 -1.33 -2.24 -6.44
N PHE A 102 -1.26 -1.95 -5.15
CA PHE A 102 -2.02 -2.69 -4.12
C PHE A 102 -2.38 -1.80 -2.94
N PRO A 103 -3.51 -2.06 -2.25
CA PRO A 103 -3.90 -1.28 -1.08
C PRO A 103 -2.95 -1.53 0.10
N ILE A 104 -2.58 -0.45 0.81
CA ILE A 104 -1.76 -0.50 2.01
C ILE A 104 -2.42 0.22 3.18
N GLU A 105 -2.22 -0.30 4.39
CA GLU A 105 -2.78 0.23 5.64
C GLU A 105 -1.72 0.82 6.58
N PHE A 106 -0.45 0.84 6.17
CA PHE A 106 0.68 1.33 6.97
C PHE A 106 1.17 2.71 6.56
N ASN A 107 1.71 3.46 7.53
CA ASN A 107 2.20 4.83 7.35
C ASN A 107 3.74 4.93 7.25
N HIS A 108 4.45 3.87 7.63
CA HIS A 108 5.90 3.87 7.81
C HIS A 108 6.58 2.84 6.90
N ARG A 109 7.90 2.92 6.77
CA ARG A 109 8.66 2.05 5.86
C ARG A 109 8.45 0.59 6.24
N PRO A 110 7.89 -0.24 5.35
CA PRO A 110 7.70 -1.66 5.63
C PRO A 110 9.05 -2.39 5.56
N LEU A 111 9.13 -3.51 6.26
CA LEU A 111 10.14 -4.52 6.05
C LEU A 111 9.92 -5.17 4.68
N LEU A 112 10.96 -5.19 3.85
CA LEU A 112 10.96 -5.83 2.54
C LEU A 112 11.86 -7.08 2.57
N SER A 113 11.39 -8.19 2.02
CA SER A 113 12.19 -9.38 1.80
C SER A 113 11.76 -10.12 0.54
N PHE A 114 12.67 -10.89 -0.05
CA PHE A 114 12.35 -11.76 -1.18
C PHE A 114 12.31 -13.22 -0.74
N HIS A 115 11.30 -13.94 -1.21
CA HIS A 115 11.19 -15.39 -1.10
C HIS A 115 11.25 -16.01 -2.49
N GLN A 116 12.13 -16.99 -2.68
CA GLN A 116 12.33 -17.73 -3.94
C GLN A 116 12.49 -16.81 -5.18
N ASP A 117 13.13 -15.66 -4.99
CA ASP A 117 13.43 -14.61 -5.98
C ASP A 117 12.23 -13.95 -6.70
N ASN A 118 11.01 -14.46 -6.53
CA ASN A 118 9.83 -14.05 -7.30
C ASN A 118 8.67 -13.52 -6.45
N ILE A 119 8.76 -13.69 -5.12
CA ILE A 119 7.76 -13.20 -4.18
C ILE A 119 8.41 -12.12 -3.33
N LEU A 120 7.98 -10.88 -3.53
CA LEU A 120 8.33 -9.76 -2.67
C LEU A 120 7.36 -9.74 -1.50
N CYS A 121 7.88 -9.96 -0.29
CA CYS A 121 7.12 -9.84 0.94
C CYS A 121 7.31 -8.43 1.51
N VAL A 122 6.18 -7.77 1.81
CA VAL A 122 6.10 -6.43 2.37
C VAL A 122 5.40 -6.54 3.71
N HIS A 123 6.09 -6.19 4.78
CA HIS A 123 5.64 -6.42 6.13
C HIS A 123 5.64 -5.13 6.95
N SER A 124 4.54 -4.88 7.65
CA SER A 124 4.37 -3.71 8.51
C SER A 124 3.66 -4.10 9.81
N HIS A 125 3.59 -3.17 10.75
CA HIS A 125 2.87 -3.37 12.02
C HIS A 125 1.35 -3.58 11.86
N ARG A 126 0.76 -3.27 10.69
CA ARG A 126 -0.68 -3.41 10.42
C ARG A 126 -1.03 -4.48 9.40
N GLN A 127 -0.10 -4.77 8.50
CA GLN A 127 -0.38 -5.56 7.31
C GLN A 127 0.88 -6.24 6.80
N SER A 128 0.70 -7.47 6.33
CA SER A 128 1.65 -8.18 5.48
C SER A 128 1.05 -8.39 4.09
N VAL A 129 1.88 -8.24 3.06
CA VAL A 129 1.51 -8.42 1.65
C VAL A 129 2.59 -9.26 0.98
N GLU A 130 2.17 -10.29 0.26
CA GLU A 130 3.04 -11.04 -0.64
C GLU A 130 2.71 -10.65 -2.08
N ILE A 131 3.72 -10.20 -2.81
CA ILE A 131 3.61 -9.74 -4.18
C ILE A 131 4.33 -10.75 -5.07
N ASN A 132 3.56 -11.55 -5.79
CA ASN A 132 4.09 -12.46 -6.78
C ASN A 132 4.38 -11.68 -8.07
N LEU A 133 5.66 -11.47 -8.37
CA LEU A 133 6.10 -10.67 -9.51
C LEU A 133 5.76 -11.37 -10.84
N GLN A 134 5.85 -12.70 -10.92
CA GLN A 134 5.51 -13.44 -12.14
C GLN A 134 4.00 -13.41 -12.47
N LYS A 135 3.15 -13.50 -11.44
CA LYS A 135 1.69 -13.52 -11.57
C LYS A 135 1.07 -12.12 -11.52
N ILE A 136 1.88 -11.08 -11.30
CA ILE A 136 1.43 -9.69 -11.17
C ILE A 136 0.31 -9.56 -10.14
N LYS A 137 0.46 -10.24 -8.99
CA LYS A 137 -0.61 -10.36 -7.99
C LYS A 137 -0.08 -10.11 -6.60
N ALA A 138 -0.69 -9.15 -5.92
CA ALA A 138 -0.52 -8.92 -4.48
C ALA A 138 -1.61 -9.68 -3.71
N ASN A 139 -1.23 -10.40 -2.66
CA ASN A 139 -2.15 -11.04 -1.74
C ASN A 139 -1.86 -10.53 -0.32
N LYS A 140 -2.89 -10.06 0.38
CA LYS A 140 -2.78 -9.76 1.82
C LYS A 140 -2.63 -11.08 2.56
N THR A 141 -1.64 -11.18 3.42
CA THR A 141 -1.43 -12.34 4.28
C THR A 141 -1.91 -12.03 5.69
N THR A 142 -2.47 -13.05 6.35
CA THR A 142 -2.94 -12.97 7.75
C THR A 142 -1.80 -13.03 8.76
N THR A 143 -0.59 -13.36 8.32
CA THR A 143 0.62 -13.38 9.13
C THR A 143 0.98 -11.94 9.51
N SER A 144 0.76 -11.55 10.76
CA SER A 144 1.37 -10.33 11.30
C SER A 144 2.87 -10.56 11.36
N VAL A 145 3.66 -9.61 10.85
CA VAL A 145 5.08 -9.59 11.19
C VAL A 145 5.24 -8.95 12.56
N PRO A 146 6.04 -9.56 13.43
CA PRO A 146 6.13 -9.19 14.82
C PRO A 146 6.65 -7.77 14.97
N LEU A 147 6.03 -7.05 15.91
CA LEU A 147 6.61 -5.87 16.57
C LEU A 147 8.05 -6.17 16.96
N LEU A 148 8.90 -5.15 17.05
CA LEU A 148 10.22 -5.31 17.66
C LEU A 148 10.08 -5.93 19.07
N PRO A 149 11.10 -6.61 19.61
CA PRO A 149 11.03 -7.30 20.92
C PRO A 149 10.50 -6.46 22.10
N ASN A 150 10.59 -5.14 22.01
CA ASN A 150 10.08 -4.18 22.98
C ASN A 150 8.60 -3.80 22.74
N ASN A 151 7.86 -4.57 21.93
CA ASN A 151 6.52 -4.24 21.44
C ASN A 151 6.45 -2.90 20.69
N CYS A 152 7.59 -2.34 20.27
CA CYS A 152 7.56 -1.17 19.43
C CYS A 152 7.17 -1.58 18.01
N PRO A 153 6.29 -0.81 17.34
CA PRO A 153 6.09 -0.95 15.92
C PRO A 153 7.44 -0.88 15.21
N LEU A 154 7.59 -1.63 14.14
CA LEU A 154 8.69 -1.43 13.21
C LEU A 154 8.46 -0.05 12.57
N ASP A 155 9.03 0.96 13.23
CA ASP A 155 8.75 2.37 13.00
C ASP A 155 9.75 2.98 12.03
N VAL A 156 9.64 4.29 11.84
CA VAL A 156 10.44 5.10 10.94
C VAL A 156 11.95 4.84 11.11
N SER A 157 12.66 4.81 9.98
CA SER A 157 14.12 4.99 9.93
C SER A 157 15.00 3.85 10.47
N HIS A 158 14.48 2.65 10.73
CA HIS A 158 15.32 1.49 11.03
C HIS A 158 16.16 1.07 9.82
N ALA A 159 17.43 0.70 10.05
CA ALA A 159 18.23 0.03 9.05
C ALA A 159 17.83 -1.45 9.00
N ILE A 160 17.52 -1.96 7.80
CA ILE A 160 17.03 -3.31 7.61
C ILE A 160 17.81 -3.99 6.49
N CYS A 161 18.29 -5.21 6.72
CA CYS A 161 18.97 -5.99 5.69
C CYS A 161 18.64 -7.49 5.82
N SER A 162 18.34 -8.16 4.70
CA SER A 162 18.31 -9.61 4.66
C SER A 162 19.73 -10.14 4.67
N ILE A 163 20.05 -11.03 5.61
CA ILE A 163 21.39 -11.60 5.75
C ILE A 163 21.50 -13.04 5.20
N GLY A 164 20.45 -13.50 4.50
CA GLY A 164 20.32 -14.88 4.03
C GLY A 164 19.65 -15.80 5.05
N ASP A 165 19.41 -17.06 4.65
CA ASP A 165 18.83 -18.12 5.49
C ASP A 165 17.49 -17.77 6.17
N ASN A 166 16.67 -16.92 5.54
CA ASN A 166 15.43 -16.39 6.10
C ASN A 166 15.64 -15.56 7.39
N LYS A 167 16.77 -14.87 7.48
CA LYS A 167 17.08 -13.97 8.60
C LYS A 167 17.12 -12.52 8.14
N VAL A 168 16.58 -11.65 8.99
CA VAL A 168 16.56 -10.20 8.77
C VAL A 168 17.23 -9.52 9.94
N PHE A 169 18.24 -8.71 9.63
CA PHE A 169 18.89 -7.82 10.57
C PHE A 169 18.16 -6.48 10.62
N VAL A 170 17.93 -5.96 11.83
CA VAL A 170 17.33 -4.63 12.07
C VAL A 170 18.18 -3.88 13.10
N CYS A 171 18.50 -2.61 12.87
CA CYS A 171 19.30 -1.81 13.79
C CYS A 171 18.92 -0.33 13.77
N GLY A 172 19.04 0.31 14.94
CA GLY A 172 18.82 1.75 15.11
C GLY A 172 17.38 2.15 14.81
N GLY A 173 17.18 3.37 14.31
CA GLY A 173 15.87 3.91 14.01
C GLY A 173 15.23 4.62 15.20
N VAL A 174 13.94 4.93 15.06
CA VAL A 174 13.21 5.69 16.07
C VAL A 174 12.09 4.83 16.65
N THR A 175 11.96 4.83 17.96
CA THR A 175 10.87 4.18 18.69
C THR A 175 9.99 5.23 19.36
N THR A 176 8.68 5.03 19.35
CA THR A 176 7.76 5.82 20.15
C THR A 176 7.70 5.28 21.57
N ALA A 177 7.95 6.12 22.58
CA ALA A 177 7.60 5.78 23.96
C ALA A 177 6.06 5.74 24.08
N SER A 178 5.52 4.67 24.68
CA SER A 178 4.09 4.42 24.77
C SER A 178 3.38 5.22 25.86
N ASP A 179 3.96 6.31 26.37
CA ASP A 179 3.36 7.08 27.47
C ASP A 179 2.51 8.25 26.97
N VAL A 180 1.29 8.28 27.50
CA VAL A 180 0.15 9.05 27.01
C VAL A 180 0.28 10.49 27.49
N GLN A 181 0.86 11.38 26.65
CA GLN A 181 0.45 12.79 26.44
C GLN A 181 1.41 13.57 25.53
N THR A 182 2.65 13.11 25.36
CA THR A 182 3.62 13.65 24.38
C THR A 182 4.18 12.50 23.53
N LYS A 183 4.07 12.60 22.20
CA LYS A 183 4.75 11.66 21.30
C LYS A 183 6.24 11.98 21.29
N ASP A 184 6.94 11.56 22.33
CA ASP A 184 8.39 11.71 22.38
C ASP A 184 9.04 10.55 21.63
N TYR A 185 9.77 10.93 20.58
CA TYR A 185 10.52 10.01 19.74
C TYR A 185 11.90 9.78 20.36
N THR A 186 12.26 8.53 20.61
CA THR A 186 13.59 8.16 21.12
C THR A 186 14.34 7.35 20.08
N ILE A 187 15.65 7.57 19.99
CA ILE A 187 16.52 6.80 19.09
C ILE A 187 16.71 5.42 19.70
N ASN A 188 16.46 4.37 18.91
CA ASN A 188 16.60 2.99 19.34
C ASN A 188 18.10 2.61 19.42
N PRO A 189 18.63 2.24 20.60
CA PRO A 189 20.04 1.88 20.75
C PRO A 189 20.31 0.41 20.47
N ASN A 190 19.33 -0.36 19.96
CA ASN A 190 19.42 -1.81 19.86
C ASN A 190 19.57 -2.30 18.43
N ALA A 191 20.08 -3.53 18.32
CA ALA A 191 20.08 -4.31 17.10
C ALA A 191 19.36 -5.65 17.35
N TYR A 192 18.67 -6.14 16.33
CA TYR A 192 17.84 -7.33 16.39
C TYR A 192 18.04 -8.20 15.15
N LEU A 193 17.73 -9.48 15.34
CA LEU A 193 17.69 -10.48 14.28
C LEU A 193 16.35 -11.19 14.30
N LEU A 194 15.59 -11.09 13.21
CA LEU A 194 14.36 -11.86 13.02
C LEU A 194 14.70 -13.15 12.29
N ASP A 195 14.27 -14.28 12.84
CA ASP A 195 14.14 -15.54 12.10
C ASP A 195 12.76 -15.57 11.45
N GLN A 196 12.70 -15.45 10.13
CA GLN A 196 11.43 -15.41 9.40
C GLN A 196 10.73 -16.77 9.33
N LYS A 197 11.42 -17.88 9.61
CA LYS A 197 10.78 -19.21 9.66
C LYS A 197 10.00 -19.39 10.96
N THR A 198 10.60 -18.99 12.08
CA THR A 198 9.97 -19.12 13.40
C THR A 198 9.14 -17.90 13.78
N GLY A 199 9.41 -16.74 13.17
CA GLY A 199 8.84 -15.46 13.56
C GLY A 199 9.44 -14.90 14.84
N GLU A 200 10.53 -15.49 15.35
CA GLU A 200 11.14 -15.09 16.61
C GLU A 200 12.23 -14.03 16.41
N TRP A 201 12.26 -13.08 17.34
CA TRP A 201 13.32 -12.07 17.40
C TRP A 201 14.40 -12.47 18.40
N LYS A 202 15.64 -12.16 18.04
CA LYS A 202 16.81 -12.23 18.92
C LYS A 202 17.45 -10.85 19.05
N THR A 203 17.62 -10.37 20.27
CA THR A 203 18.41 -9.17 20.55
C THR A 203 19.90 -9.46 20.33
N LEU A 204 20.59 -8.56 19.63
CA LEU A 204 22.02 -8.61 19.35
C LEU A 204 22.79 -7.63 20.25
N ALA A 205 24.12 -7.63 20.13
CA ALA A 205 24.93 -6.59 20.76
C ALA A 205 24.54 -5.21 20.21
N SER A 206 24.40 -4.24 21.11
CA SER A 206 24.09 -2.86 20.73
C SER A 206 25.20 -2.27 19.86
N PRO A 207 24.87 -1.42 18.87
CA PRO A 207 25.85 -0.58 18.21
C PRO A 207 26.60 0.30 19.23
N PRO A 208 27.81 0.78 18.89
CA PRO A 208 28.58 1.67 19.78
C PRO A 208 27.83 2.94 20.18
N GLU A 209 26.94 3.42 19.32
CA GLU A 209 26.12 4.61 19.52
C GLU A 209 24.69 4.37 18.99
N ALA A 210 23.71 5.11 19.51
CA ALA A 210 22.34 5.07 19.03
C ALA A 210 22.26 5.72 17.64
N LEU A 211 21.63 5.03 16.68
CA LEU A 211 21.65 5.44 15.27
C LEU A 211 20.28 5.96 14.82
N ASP A 212 20.21 7.24 14.43
CA ASP A 212 19.05 7.82 13.73
C ASP A 212 19.22 7.69 12.20
N CYS A 213 18.17 7.23 11.51
CA CYS A 213 18.16 6.98 10.07
C CYS A 213 19.35 6.16 9.51
N PRO A 214 19.81 5.07 10.16
CA PRO A 214 20.91 4.29 9.64
C PRO A 214 20.58 3.60 8.32
N ALA A 215 21.63 3.25 7.57
CA ALA A 215 21.60 2.32 6.47
C ALA A 215 22.47 1.11 6.80
N CYS A 216 22.10 -0.07 6.33
CA CYS A 216 22.92 -1.27 6.45
C CYS A 216 22.93 -2.05 5.15
N CYS A 217 23.99 -2.83 4.94
CA CYS A 217 24.14 -3.72 3.80
C CYS A 217 24.84 -5.02 4.23
N LEU A 218 24.68 -6.07 3.43
CA LEU A 218 25.38 -7.34 3.61
C LEU A 218 26.64 -7.36 2.75
N ALA A 219 27.80 -7.54 3.40
CA ALA A 219 29.08 -7.74 2.72
C ALA A 219 29.63 -9.14 3.00
N LYS A 220 30.02 -9.86 1.93
CA LYS A 220 30.73 -11.15 2.06
C LYS A 220 32.23 -10.89 2.05
N LEU A 221 32.90 -11.17 3.16
CA LEU A 221 34.34 -10.96 3.32
C LEU A 221 35.08 -12.30 3.45
N PRO A 222 36.22 -12.49 2.77
CA PRO A 222 37.10 -13.63 3.03
C PRO A 222 37.63 -13.62 4.48
N CYS A 223 37.48 -14.74 5.20
CA CYS A 223 37.90 -14.84 6.62
C CYS A 223 39.36 -14.46 6.86
N LYS A 224 40.25 -14.66 5.88
CA LYS A 224 41.67 -14.27 5.93
C LYS A 224 41.90 -12.77 6.18
N ILE A 225 40.92 -11.92 5.88
CA ILE A 225 40.99 -10.46 6.13
C ILE A 225 40.65 -10.15 7.59
N LEU A 226 39.76 -10.92 8.21
CA LEU A 226 39.29 -10.69 9.58
C LEU A 226 40.28 -11.17 10.64
N GLN A 227 41.12 -12.17 10.33
CA GLN A 227 42.10 -12.76 11.27
C GLN A 227 43.36 -11.90 11.48
N ARG A 228 43.48 -10.74 10.81
CA ARG A 228 44.62 -9.82 10.95
C ARG A 228 44.33 -8.60 11.83
N ILE A 229 43.16 -8.55 12.46
CA ILE A 229 42.73 -7.54 13.43
C ILE A 229 42.78 -8.19 14.81
#